data_AF-A0A955ZQA3-F1
#
_entry.id   AF-A0A955ZQA3-F1
#
_cell.length_a   1.000
_cell.length_b   1.000
_cell.length_c   1.000
_cell.angle_alpha   90.00
_cell.angle_beta   90.00
_cell.angle_gamma   90.00
#
_symmetry.space_group_name_H-M   'P 1'
#
loop_
_entity.id
_entity.type
_entity.pdbx_description
1 polymer ?
#
loop_
_entity_poly.entity_id
_entity_poly.type
_entity_poly.pdbx_seq_one_letter_code
_entity_poly.pdbx_strand_id
1 'polypeptide(L)'
;MSRSDQLSAAAEDESGSSSAASEIYSVGSLAKANDLRLAEVPIHSSQQFLLEQPEKRPTETTPGASSFARQAHLAGRVLAASVPLAEREKLFLEHAQLVEKKLCEGLSKRETTRLAYVRWQLSTIEDAEVGPSLDAYRRLADVHDRLADEVEAFAEHVNKLVSRHDRTPKRR
;
A
#
# COMPACT_ATOMS: atom_id res chain seq x y z
N MET A 1 -33.81 -60.24 15.21
CA MET A 1 -33.75 -58.94 15.91
C MET A 1 -32.60 -58.14 15.26
N SER A 2 -32.67 -57.73 13.99
CA SER A 2 -33.56 -56.77 13.31
C SER A 2 -33.48 -55.36 13.86
N ARG A 3 -32.58 -54.56 13.29
CA ARG A 3 -32.75 -53.12 13.01
C ARG A 3 -31.82 -52.72 11.86
N SER A 4 -32.31 -53.08 10.68
CA SER A 4 -31.96 -52.53 9.39
C SER A 4 -32.30 -51.04 9.33
N ASP A 5 -31.53 -50.32 8.51
CA ASP A 5 -31.98 -49.36 7.50
C ASP A 5 -33.10 -48.40 7.88
N GLN A 6 -32.78 -47.10 7.88
CA GLN A 6 -33.51 -46.05 7.15
C GLN A 6 -33.15 -44.68 7.71
N LEU A 7 -32.36 -43.89 6.96
CA LEU A 7 -32.56 -42.45 6.85
C LEU A 7 -32.16 -42.00 5.43
N SER A 8 -33.16 -42.02 4.55
CA SER A 8 -33.28 -41.28 3.30
C SER A 8 -32.87 -39.82 3.49
N ALA A 9 -32.05 -39.21 2.63
CA ALA A 9 -32.40 -38.74 1.29
C ALA A 9 -33.61 -37.79 1.29
N ALA A 10 -33.35 -36.49 1.47
CA ALA A 10 -34.24 -35.41 1.08
C ALA A 10 -33.42 -34.42 0.24
N ALA A 11 -33.46 -34.65 -1.07
CA ALA A 11 -33.13 -33.66 -2.08
C ALA A 11 -34.41 -32.85 -2.31
N GLU A 12 -34.39 -31.57 -1.95
CA GLU A 12 -35.42 -30.63 -2.39
C GLU A 12 -34.82 -29.68 -3.40
N ASP A 13 -35.63 -29.52 -4.44
CA ASP A 13 -35.37 -29.10 -5.79
C ASP A 13 -36.09 -27.75 -5.94
N GLU A 14 -35.35 -26.65 -5.84
CA GLU A 14 -35.90 -25.29 -6.00
C GLU A 14 -35.41 -24.73 -7.34
N SER A 15 -35.90 -25.35 -8.42
CA SER A 15 -35.85 -24.82 -9.78
C SER A 15 -36.88 -23.69 -9.93
N GLY A 16 -36.53 -22.49 -9.44
CA GLY A 16 -37.29 -21.26 -9.61
C GLY A 16 -36.98 -20.56 -10.93
N SER A 17 -37.58 -21.04 -12.02
CA SER A 17 -37.68 -20.35 -13.30
C SER A 17 -38.48 -19.06 -13.15
N SER A 18 -37.85 -17.89 -13.32
CA SER A 18 -38.56 -16.65 -13.64
C SER A 18 -37.97 -16.01 -14.90
N SER A 19 -38.80 -16.01 -15.92
CA SER A 19 -38.59 -15.56 -17.28
C SER A 19 -39.22 -14.18 -17.47
N ALA A 20 -38.59 -13.40 -18.34
CA ALA A 20 -39.12 -12.33 -19.17
C ALA A 20 -39.12 -10.88 -18.64
N ALA A 21 -38.92 -10.00 -19.63
CA ALA A 21 -38.89 -8.53 -19.63
C ALA A 21 -37.49 -7.95 -19.32
N SER A 22 -36.90 -7.06 -20.12
CA SER A 22 -37.37 -6.33 -21.30
C SER A 22 -36.17 -5.72 -22.07
N GLU A 23 -36.43 -5.32 -23.31
CA GLU A 23 -35.85 -4.15 -24.01
C GLU A 23 -34.34 -4.17 -24.34
N ILE A 24 -33.97 -4.51 -25.57
CA ILE A 24 -33.89 -3.56 -26.71
C ILE A 24 -33.23 -2.23 -26.31
N TYR A 25 -31.90 -2.20 -26.38
CA TYR A 25 -31.16 -1.00 -26.76
C TYR A 25 -30.19 -1.34 -27.89
N SER A 26 -30.72 -1.27 -29.10
CA SER A 26 -29.94 -0.97 -30.30
C SER A 26 -29.70 0.54 -30.30
N VAL A 27 -28.47 0.96 -30.04
CA VAL A 27 -28.04 2.36 -30.22
C VAL A 27 -26.92 2.37 -31.22
N GLY A 28 -27.20 3.03 -32.34
CA GLY A 28 -26.38 3.02 -33.53
C GLY A 28 -25.01 3.67 -33.36
N SER A 29 -24.09 3.11 -34.14
CA SER A 29 -23.16 3.83 -35.03
C SER A 29 -23.15 5.35 -34.89
N LEU A 30 -22.11 5.86 -34.23
CA LEU A 30 -21.60 7.21 -34.45
C LEU A 30 -20.08 7.12 -34.61
N ALA A 31 -19.67 6.74 -35.82
CA ALA A 31 -18.37 7.08 -36.35
C ALA A 31 -18.27 8.61 -36.41
N LYS A 32 -17.62 9.22 -35.41
CA LYS A 32 -17.06 10.56 -35.52
C LYS A 32 -15.55 10.42 -35.46
N ALA A 33 -14.94 10.65 -36.61
CA ALA A 33 -13.52 10.91 -36.76
C ALA A 33 -13.13 12.01 -35.77
N ASN A 34 -12.38 11.62 -34.74
CA ASN A 34 -11.71 12.57 -33.86
C ASN A 34 -10.28 12.69 -34.39
N ASP A 35 -10.12 13.60 -35.34
CA ASP A 35 -8.84 14.04 -35.88
C ASP A 35 -8.18 14.95 -34.84
N LEU A 36 -7.71 14.33 -33.75
CA LEU A 36 -6.84 14.97 -32.77
C LEU A 36 -5.41 14.62 -33.16
N ARG A 37 -4.80 15.52 -33.93
CA ARG A 37 -3.35 15.64 -34.06
C ARG A 37 -2.77 15.84 -32.67
N LEU A 38 -2.41 14.73 -32.03
CA LEU A 38 -1.51 14.71 -30.90
C LEU A 38 -0.18 15.23 -31.43
N ALA A 39 0.13 16.47 -31.08
CA ALA A 39 1.49 16.97 -31.14
C ALA A 39 2.39 15.93 -30.46
N GLU A 40 3.37 15.44 -31.22
CA GLU A 40 4.39 14.52 -30.74
C GLU A 40 5.09 15.17 -29.54
N VAL A 41 4.67 14.80 -28.35
CA VAL A 41 5.46 15.05 -27.15
C VAL A 41 6.63 14.07 -27.23
N PRO A 42 7.88 14.52 -27.40
CA PRO A 42 9.00 13.61 -27.37
C PRO A 42 9.03 12.97 -25.99
N ILE A 43 8.67 11.69 -25.93
CA ILE A 43 8.88 10.83 -24.76
C ILE A 43 10.39 10.73 -24.63
N HIS A 44 10.98 11.68 -23.89
CA HIS A 44 12.35 11.58 -23.46
C HIS A 44 12.49 10.27 -22.71
N SER A 45 13.26 9.38 -23.33
CA SER A 45 13.80 8.14 -22.80
C SER A 45 14.13 8.30 -21.31
N SER A 46 13.25 7.80 -20.45
CA SER A 46 13.52 7.58 -19.02
C SER A 46 14.47 6.39 -18.78
N GLN A 47 15.12 5.87 -19.83
CA GLN A 47 16.23 4.93 -19.70
C GLN A 47 17.54 5.70 -19.54
N GLN A 48 17.81 6.17 -18.31
CA GLN A 48 19.17 6.36 -17.77
C GLN A 48 19.08 6.95 -16.36
N PHE A 49 18.62 6.18 -15.37
CA PHE A 49 18.92 6.51 -13.97
C PHE A 49 18.69 5.33 -13.03
N LEU A 50 19.50 4.28 -13.15
CA LEU A 50 19.53 3.20 -12.15
C LEU A 50 20.85 2.44 -12.17
N LEU A 51 21.97 3.18 -12.21
CA LEU A 51 23.29 2.66 -11.86
C LEU A 51 23.99 3.76 -11.05
N GLU A 52 24.33 3.39 -9.81
CA GLU A 52 25.15 4.12 -8.84
C GLU A 52 24.53 5.38 -8.22
N GLN A 53 23.68 5.17 -7.21
CA GLN A 53 23.47 6.16 -6.16
C GLN A 53 24.48 5.86 -5.03
N PRO A 54 25.54 6.66 -4.83
CA PRO A 54 26.28 6.61 -3.57
C PRO A 54 25.31 6.94 -2.43
N GLU A 55 25.48 6.32 -1.27
CA GLU A 55 24.72 6.57 -0.04
C GLU A 55 24.77 8.05 0.39
N LYS A 56 24.01 8.92 -0.28
CA LYS A 56 23.71 10.25 0.23
C LYS A 56 22.49 10.09 1.09
N ARG A 57 22.73 9.98 2.41
CA ARG A 57 21.70 10.26 3.41
C ARG A 57 21.01 11.56 3.01
N PRO A 58 19.67 11.59 2.87
CA PRO A 58 18.97 12.80 2.51
C PRO A 58 19.10 13.80 3.67
N THR A 59 20.11 14.65 3.61
CA THR A 59 20.16 15.90 4.35
C THR A 59 19.45 16.95 3.50
N GLU A 60 18.54 17.69 4.11
CA GLU A 60 17.80 18.85 3.58
C GLU A 60 16.40 18.53 3.03
N THR A 61 15.51 18.34 3.98
CA THR A 61 14.06 18.51 3.87
C THR A 61 13.73 19.93 3.41
N THR A 62 13.31 20.10 2.16
CA THR A 62 12.61 21.31 1.73
C THR A 62 11.32 21.46 2.56
N PRO A 63 11.13 22.55 3.34
CA PRO A 63 10.07 22.62 4.36
C PRO A 63 8.62 22.64 3.83
N GLY A 64 8.40 22.74 2.51
CA GLY A 64 7.08 22.72 1.88
C GLY A 64 6.73 21.43 1.13
N ALA A 65 7.72 20.63 0.74
CA ALA A 65 7.50 19.39 -0.02
C ALA A 65 6.93 18.26 0.86
N SER A 66 7.13 18.35 2.18
CA SER A 66 6.80 17.28 3.13
C SER A 66 5.30 17.18 3.44
N SER A 67 4.56 18.29 3.49
CA SER A 67 3.12 18.27 3.79
C SER A 67 2.30 17.76 2.61
N PHE A 68 2.58 18.25 1.41
CA PHE A 68 1.91 17.80 0.19
C PHE A 68 2.21 16.33 -0.11
N ALA A 69 3.49 15.91 -0.04
CA ALA A 69 3.84 14.51 -0.25
C ALA A 69 3.14 13.58 0.75
N ARG A 70 3.05 13.98 2.02
CA ARG A 70 2.32 13.23 3.05
C ARG A 70 0.82 13.17 2.76
N GLN A 71 0.21 14.28 2.35
CA GLN A 71 -1.21 14.31 1.99
C GLN A 71 -1.51 13.46 0.75
N ALA A 72 -0.68 13.55 -0.28
CA ALA A 72 -0.78 12.74 -1.49
C ALA A 72 -0.64 11.25 -1.17
N HIS A 73 0.30 10.89 -0.29
CA HIS A 73 0.47 9.52 0.18
C HIS A 73 -0.77 9.01 0.93
N LEU A 74 -1.32 9.81 1.85
CA LEU A 74 -2.54 9.44 2.56
C LEU A 74 -3.75 9.31 1.62
N ALA A 75 -3.89 10.22 0.66
CA ALA A 75 -4.92 10.10 -0.37
C ALA A 75 -4.76 8.83 -1.20
N GLY A 76 -3.52 8.47 -1.56
CA GLY A 76 -3.20 7.22 -2.24
C GLY A 76 -3.63 5.99 -1.43
N ARG A 77 -3.36 5.97 -0.12
CA ARG A 77 -3.82 4.90 0.78
C ARG A 77 -5.34 4.81 0.83
N VAL A 78 -6.04 5.93 0.94
CA VAL A 78 -7.51 5.94 0.98
C VAL A 78 -8.11 5.37 -0.30
N LEU A 79 -7.55 5.72 -1.45
CA LEU A 79 -7.99 5.17 -2.74
C LEU A 79 -7.69 3.66 -2.81
N ALA A 80 -6.49 3.23 -2.42
CA ALA A 80 -6.12 1.82 -2.42
C ALA A 80 -6.94 0.96 -1.45
N ALA A 81 -7.34 1.51 -0.30
CA ALA A 81 -8.24 0.84 0.65
C ALA A 81 -9.65 0.60 0.09
N SER A 82 -10.06 1.36 -0.94
CA SER A 82 -11.38 1.21 -1.58
C SER A 82 -11.41 0.17 -2.70
N VAL A 83 -10.28 -0.46 -3.02
CA VAL A 83 -10.19 -1.48 -4.07
C VAL A 83 -10.99 -2.72 -3.66
N PRO A 84 -11.93 -3.21 -4.48
CA PRO A 84 -12.72 -4.39 -4.17
C PRO A 84 -11.88 -5.67 -4.03
N LEU A 85 -12.31 -6.58 -3.16
CA LEU A 85 -11.61 -7.86 -2.94
C LEU A 85 -11.43 -8.67 -4.25
N ALA A 86 -12.45 -8.68 -5.11
CA ALA A 86 -12.39 -9.38 -6.40
C ALA A 86 -11.31 -8.80 -7.34
N GLU A 87 -11.00 -7.50 -7.25
CA GLU A 87 -9.93 -6.89 -8.03
C GLU A 87 -8.55 -7.24 -7.44
N ARG A 88 -8.44 -7.30 -6.12
CA ARG A 88 -7.25 -7.77 -5.43
C ARG A 88 -6.92 -9.22 -5.79
N GLU A 89 -7.91 -10.11 -5.82
CA GLU A 89 -7.74 -11.51 -6.23
C GLU A 89 -7.25 -11.62 -7.67
N LYS A 90 -7.80 -10.81 -8.59
CA LYS A 90 -7.31 -10.74 -9.98
C LYS A 90 -5.84 -10.33 -10.06
N LEU A 91 -5.42 -9.33 -9.28
CA LEU A 91 -4.02 -8.91 -9.23
C LEU A 91 -3.11 -10.02 -8.69
N PHE A 92 -3.54 -10.77 -7.68
CA PHE A 92 -2.77 -11.91 -7.17
C PHE A 92 -2.65 -13.05 -8.18
N LEU A 93 -3.73 -13.38 -8.89
CA LEU A 93 -3.72 -14.39 -9.93
C LEU A 93 -2.81 -13.98 -11.09
N GLU A 94 -2.91 -12.73 -11.54
CA GLU A 94 -2.04 -12.18 -12.59
C GLU A 94 -0.57 -12.19 -12.15
N HIS A 95 -0.28 -11.81 -10.90
CA HIS A 95 1.06 -11.90 -10.34
C HIS A 95 1.59 -13.34 -10.36
N ALA A 96 0.81 -14.31 -9.90
CA ALA A 96 1.19 -15.71 -9.87
C ALA A 96 1.52 -16.23 -11.28
N GLN A 97 0.67 -15.95 -12.26
CA GLN A 97 0.87 -16.34 -13.65
C GLN A 97 2.15 -15.74 -14.24
N LEU A 98 2.42 -14.45 -13.99
CA LEU A 98 3.63 -13.78 -14.49
C LEU A 98 4.90 -14.30 -13.80
N VAL A 99 4.83 -14.63 -12.50
CA VAL A 99 5.97 -15.22 -11.78
C VAL A 99 6.25 -16.63 -12.27
N GLU A 100 5.22 -17.45 -12.45
CA GLU A 100 5.35 -18.80 -13.00
C GLU A 100 5.97 -18.76 -14.40
N LYS A 101 5.44 -17.92 -15.29
CA LYS A 101 6.00 -17.74 -16.64
C LYS A 101 7.46 -17.27 -16.61
N LYS A 102 7.82 -16.36 -15.70
CA LYS A 102 9.20 -15.91 -15.52
C LYS A 102 10.15 -17.06 -15.20
N LEU A 103 9.70 -18.05 -14.42
CA LEU A 103 10.50 -19.19 -14.01
C LEU A 103 10.60 -20.25 -15.11
N CYS A 104 9.52 -20.48 -15.86
CA CYS A 104 9.45 -21.56 -16.86
C CYS A 104 10.00 -21.14 -18.24
N GLU A 105 9.58 -19.99 -18.74
CA GLU A 105 9.77 -19.57 -20.14
C GLU A 105 10.58 -18.27 -20.26
N GLY A 106 10.61 -17.48 -19.18
CA GLY A 106 11.10 -16.11 -19.20
C GLY A 106 9.99 -15.11 -19.56
N LEU A 107 10.25 -13.82 -19.29
CA LEU A 107 9.31 -12.74 -19.57
C LEU A 107 9.75 -11.89 -20.76
N SER A 108 8.80 -11.49 -21.57
CA SER A 108 8.99 -10.37 -22.49
C SER A 108 9.21 -9.07 -21.72
N LYS A 109 9.73 -8.04 -22.41
CA LYS A 109 9.88 -6.69 -21.84
C LYS A 109 8.53 -6.13 -21.36
N ARG A 110 7.45 -6.35 -22.13
CA ARG A 110 6.10 -5.91 -21.77
C ARG A 110 5.60 -6.59 -20.50
N GLU A 111 5.80 -7.89 -20.37
CA GLU A 111 5.39 -8.65 -19.18
C GLU A 111 6.22 -8.28 -17.96
N THR A 112 7.50 -7.96 -18.14
CA THR A 112 8.35 -7.44 -17.05
C THR A 112 7.80 -6.12 -16.51
N THR A 113 7.44 -5.19 -17.40
CA THR A 113 6.78 -3.93 -17.00
C THR A 113 5.44 -4.20 -16.32
N ARG A 114 4.66 -5.15 -16.84
CA ARG A 114 3.37 -5.52 -16.24
C ARG A 114 3.53 -6.12 -14.84
N LEU A 115 4.49 -7.02 -14.64
CA LEU A 115 4.79 -7.60 -13.34
C LEU A 115 5.21 -6.52 -12.34
N ALA A 116 6.03 -5.55 -12.76
CA ALA A 116 6.41 -4.42 -11.90
C ALA A 116 5.18 -3.58 -11.49
N TYR A 117 4.27 -3.31 -12.42
CA TYR A 117 3.01 -2.60 -12.14
C TYR A 117 2.12 -3.38 -11.15
N VAL A 118 1.91 -4.68 -11.38
CA VAL A 118 1.09 -5.52 -10.50
C VAL A 118 1.68 -5.58 -9.10
N ARG A 119 3.00 -5.72 -8.96
CA ARG A 119 3.68 -5.69 -7.66
C ARG A 119 3.51 -4.36 -6.95
N TRP A 120 3.63 -3.25 -7.67
CA TRP A 120 3.41 -1.93 -7.09
C TRP A 120 1.96 -1.75 -6.59
N GLN A 121 0.97 -2.20 -7.38
CA GLN A 121 -0.44 -2.16 -6.99
C GLN A 121 -0.71 -2.98 -5.73
N LEU A 122 -0.24 -4.23 -5.68
CA LEU A 122 -0.39 -5.10 -4.52
C LEU A 122 0.26 -4.50 -3.26
N SER A 123 1.48 -3.96 -3.40
CA SER A 123 2.17 -3.29 -2.29
C SER A 123 1.44 -2.04 -1.80
N THR A 124 0.77 -1.30 -2.69
CA THR A 124 0.00 -0.11 -2.32
C THR A 124 -1.28 -0.50 -1.58
N ILE A 125 -1.94 -1.58 -1.99
CA ILE A 125 -3.11 -2.14 -1.29
C ILE A 125 -2.69 -2.63 0.11
N GLU A 126 -1.58 -3.37 0.20
CA GLU A 126 -1.05 -3.83 1.49
C GLU A 126 -0.69 -2.65 2.41
N ASP A 127 0.00 -1.63 1.90
CA ASP A 127 0.31 -0.41 2.65
C ASP A 127 -0.95 0.34 3.10
N ALA A 128 -2.04 0.30 2.33
CA ALA A 128 -3.32 0.85 2.76
C ALA A 128 -3.96 0.07 3.93
N GLU A 129 -3.77 -1.24 3.97
CA GLU A 129 -4.30 -2.11 5.03
C GLU A 129 -3.49 -2.00 6.34
N VAL A 130 -2.16 -2.14 6.26
CA VAL A 130 -1.30 -2.20 7.46
C VAL A 130 -0.66 -0.86 7.82
N GLY A 131 -0.54 0.05 6.85
CA GLY A 131 0.11 1.34 7.01
C GLY A 131 -0.45 2.20 8.15
N PRO A 132 -1.78 2.31 8.34
CA PRO A 132 -2.33 3.05 9.48
C PRO A 132 -1.87 2.51 10.85
N SER A 133 -1.77 1.19 10.99
CA SER A 133 -1.29 0.54 12.20
C SER A 133 0.21 0.80 12.41
N LEU A 134 1.01 0.70 11.34
CA LEU A 134 2.44 1.02 11.39
C LEU A 134 2.68 2.49 11.74
N ASP A 135 1.87 3.41 11.22
CA ASP A 135 1.93 4.83 11.56
C ASP A 135 1.61 5.07 13.05
N ALA A 136 0.66 4.31 13.62
CA ALA A 136 0.32 4.38 15.04
C ALA A 136 1.48 3.88 15.91
N TYR A 137 2.08 2.74 15.58
CA TYR A 137 3.25 2.22 16.29
C TYR A 137 4.45 3.16 16.20
N ARG A 138 4.67 3.77 15.03
CA ARG A 138 5.73 4.77 14.87
C ARG A 138 5.52 5.97 15.79
N ARG A 139 4.30 6.50 15.88
CA ARG A 139 3.99 7.60 16.80
C ARG A 139 4.22 7.21 18.26
N LEU A 140 3.90 5.97 18.63
CA LEU A 140 4.13 5.47 19.98
C LEU A 140 5.63 5.38 20.27
N ALA A 141 6.43 4.88 19.34
CA ALA A 141 7.89 4.88 19.45
C ALA A 141 8.44 6.30 19.60
N ASP A 142 8.00 7.24 18.76
CA ASP A 142 8.41 8.65 18.86
C ASP A 142 8.08 9.27 20.23
N VAL A 143 6.98 8.87 20.88
CA VAL A 143 6.62 9.33 22.23
C VAL A 143 7.54 8.73 23.28
N HIS A 144 7.88 7.45 23.17
CA HIS A 144 8.80 6.79 24.09
C HIS A 144 10.22 7.35 23.99
N ASP A 145 10.70 7.63 22.78
CA ASP A 145 12.01 8.24 22.57
C ASP A 145 12.09 9.62 23.23
N ARG A 146 11.06 10.46 23.05
CA ARG A 146 10.98 11.76 23.72
C ARG A 146 10.93 11.65 25.24
N LEU A 147 10.17 10.68 25.75
CA LEU A 147 10.12 10.44 27.19
C LEU A 147 11.49 10.03 27.74
N ALA A 148 12.23 9.20 27.00
CA ALA A 148 13.59 8.80 27.38
C ALA A 148 14.52 10.03 27.45
N ASP A 149 14.47 10.91 26.43
CA ASP A 149 15.23 12.16 26.40
C ASP A 149 14.87 13.07 27.60
N GLU A 150 13.57 13.19 27.92
CA GLU A 150 13.09 13.99 29.05
C GLU A 150 13.56 13.42 30.40
N VAL A 151 13.53 12.10 30.57
CA VAL A 151 14.00 11.41 31.78
C VAL A 151 15.51 11.58 31.95
N GLU A 152 16.28 11.46 30.87
CA GLU A 152 17.72 11.67 30.88
C GLU A 152 18.06 13.12 31.27
N ALA A 153 17.41 14.10 30.64
CA ALA A 153 17.57 15.51 30.96
C ALA A 153 17.20 15.83 32.42
N PHE A 154 16.13 15.22 32.94
CA PHE A 154 15.74 15.35 34.35
C PHE A 154 16.81 14.76 35.28
N ALA A 155 17.31 13.56 34.99
CA ALA A 155 18.35 12.92 35.79
C ALA A 155 19.64 13.76 35.84
N GLU A 156 20.05 14.35 34.71
CA GLU A 156 21.17 15.30 34.68
C GLU A 156 20.93 16.51 35.57
N HIS A 157 19.74 17.10 35.52
CA HIS A 157 19.40 18.25 36.35
C HIS A 157 19.46 17.92 37.84
N VAL A 158 18.93 16.77 38.26
CA VAL A 158 19.01 16.31 39.65
C VAL A 158 20.47 16.12 40.06
N ASN A 159 21.29 15.46 39.25
CA ASN A 159 22.72 15.27 39.55
C ASN A 159 23.48 16.60 39.69
N LYS A 160 23.15 17.59 38.85
CA LYS A 160 23.71 18.95 38.95
C LYS A 160 23.31 19.63 40.27
N LEU A 161 22.07 19.43 40.75
CA LEU A 161 21.61 20.00 42.03
C LEU A 161 22.27 19.32 43.24
N VAL A 162 22.35 17.99 43.25
CA VAL A 162 23.04 17.22 44.31
C VAL A 162 24.51 17.67 44.41
N SER A 163 25.20 17.74 43.26
CA SER A 163 26.60 18.17 43.20
C SER A 163 26.83 19.61 43.69
N ARG A 164 25.82 20.49 43.63
CA ARG A 164 25.89 21.85 44.18
C ARG A 164 25.70 21.87 45.69
N HIS A 165 24.84 21.00 46.23
CA HIS A 165 24.58 20.92 47.66
C HIS A 165 25.83 20.45 48.44
N ASP A 166 26.54 19.45 47.91
CA ASP A 166 27.76 18.91 48.51
C ASP A 166 28.93 19.91 48.58
N ARG A 167 28.86 21.00 47.80
CA ARG A 167 29.87 22.06 47.78
C ARG A 167 29.65 23.14 48.83
N THR A 168 28.68 23.00 49.74
CA THR A 168 28.48 23.98 50.81
C THR A 168 29.71 24.00 51.74
N PRO A 169 30.44 25.13 51.83
CA PRO A 169 31.66 25.18 52.62
C PRO A 169 31.33 25.04 54.10
N LYS A 170 32.00 24.10 54.80
CA LYS A 170 31.99 24.05 56.27
C LYS A 170 32.47 25.42 56.78
N ARG A 171 31.54 26.22 57.31
CA ARG A 171 31.87 27.44 58.06
C ARG A 171 32.80 27.02 59.20
N ARG A 172 34.05 27.49 59.13
CA ARG A 172 35.02 27.41 60.23
C ARG A 172 34.76 28.53 61.22
#